data_AF-T1GKI4-F1
#
_entry.id   AF-T1GKI4-F1
#
_cell.length_a   1.000
_cell.length_b   1.000
_cell.length_c   1.000
_cell.angle_alpha   90.00
_cell.angle_beta   90.00
_cell.angle_gamma   90.00
#
_symmetry.space_group_name_H-M   'P 1'
#
loop_
_entity.id
_entity.type
_entity.pdbx_description
1 polymer ?
#
loop_
_entity_poly.entity_id
_entity_poly.type
_entity_poly.pdbx_seq_one_letter_code
_entity_poly.pdbx_strand_id
1 'polypeptide(L)'
;MKFVTEIWHPNIEKNGDVCISILHEPGDDKWGYEKASERWLPVHTVETILISVISMLADPNDESPANVDAAKEWREAYPDFKRKVARCVRKSQEDCS
;
A
#
# COMPACT_ATOMS: atom_id res chain seq x y z
N MET A 1 8.23 -1.18 -5.74
CA MET A 1 8.50 0.09 -5.01
C MET A 1 8.61 -0.25 -3.53
N LYS A 2 9.45 0.46 -2.77
CA LYS A 2 9.70 0.12 -1.36
C LYS A 2 9.77 1.37 -0.48
N PHE A 3 9.03 1.36 0.63
CA PHE A 3 9.21 2.32 1.71
C PHE A 3 10.45 1.96 2.53
N VAL A 4 11.32 2.93 2.75
CA VAL A 4 12.49 2.79 3.64
C VAL A 4 12.09 3.06 5.10
N THR A 5 11.19 4.02 5.30
CA THR A 5 10.61 4.36 6.60
C THR A 5 9.67 3.27 7.09
N GLU A 6 9.62 3.05 8.41
CA GLU A 6 8.62 2.18 9.03
C GLU A 6 7.20 2.68 8.73
N ILE A 7 6.33 1.80 8.23
CA ILE A 7 4.96 2.12 7.87
C ILE A 7 4.01 0.98 8.25
N TRP A 8 2.80 1.33 8.69
CA TRP A 8 1.75 0.37 9.04
C TRP A 8 0.58 0.52 8.06
N HIS A 9 0.46 -0.40 7.10
CA HIS A 9 -0.52 -0.27 6.03
C HIS A 9 -0.96 -1.63 5.47
N PRO A 10 -2.25 -1.86 5.14
CA PRO A 10 -2.75 -3.12 4.57
C PRO A 10 -2.04 -3.57 3.28
N ASN A 11 -1.68 -2.63 2.40
CA ASN A 11 -1.04 -2.91 1.10
C ASN A 11 0.49 -2.75 1.12
N ILE A 12 1.12 -2.67 2.29
CA ILE A 12 2.58 -2.58 2.41
C ILE A 12 3.08 -3.71 3.32
N GLU A 13 3.98 -4.52 2.78
CA GLU A 13 4.61 -5.61 3.50
C GLU A 13 5.43 -5.11 4.69
N LYS A 14 5.69 -6.00 5.67
CA LYS A 14 6.50 -5.67 6.86
C LYS A 14 7.93 -5.24 6.50
N ASN A 15 8.42 -5.66 5.34
CA ASN A 15 9.74 -5.29 4.83
C ASN A 15 9.74 -3.93 4.09
N GLY A 16 8.57 -3.31 3.87
CA GLY A 16 8.38 -2.04 3.17
C GLY A 16 7.94 -2.15 1.70
N ASP A 17 7.84 -3.35 1.14
CA ASP A 17 7.45 -3.53 -0.26
C ASP A 17 5.96 -3.18 -0.47
N VAL A 18 5.69 -2.35 -1.49
CA VAL A 18 4.34 -1.88 -1.83
C VAL A 18 3.68 -2.84 -2.80
N CYS A 19 2.46 -3.29 -2.47
CA CYS A 19 1.67 -4.23 -3.26
C CYS A 19 0.39 -3.54 -3.76
N ILE A 20 0.44 -3.02 -4.99
CA ILE A 20 -0.70 -2.41 -5.68
C ILE A 20 -0.71 -2.83 -7.15
N SER A 21 -1.90 -2.94 -7.73
CA SER A 21 -2.14 -3.46 -9.08
C SER A 21 -1.26 -2.81 -10.16
N ILE A 22 -1.09 -1.48 -10.13
CA ILE A 22 -0.27 -0.72 -11.09
C ILE A 22 1.21 -1.16 -11.13
N LEU A 23 1.70 -1.86 -10.11
CA LEU A 23 3.07 -2.39 -10.04
C LEU A 23 3.16 -3.87 -10.44
N HIS A 24 2.02 -4.55 -10.63
CA HIS A 24 1.99 -5.94 -11.09
C HIS A 24 2.32 -6.02 -12.58
N GLU A 25 2.92 -7.16 -12.97
CA GLU A 25 3.30 -7.42 -14.35
C GLU A 25 2.09 -7.30 -15.30
N PRO A 26 2.30 -6.80 -16.53
CA PRO A 26 1.24 -6.69 -17.52
C PRO A 26 0.64 -8.05 -17.87
N GLY A 27 -0.68 -8.06 -18.09
CA GLY A 27 -1.43 -9.25 -18.48
C GLY A 27 -2.59 -9.55 -17.54
N ASP A 28 -3.38 -10.56 -17.88
CA ASP A 28 -4.53 -10.95 -17.07
C ASP A 28 -4.08 -11.56 -15.75
N ASP A 29 -4.79 -11.19 -14.67
CA ASP A 29 -4.54 -11.82 -13.39
C ASP A 29 -4.92 -13.30 -13.45
N LYS A 30 -4.01 -14.16 -13.00
CA LYS A 30 -4.21 -15.61 -12.90
C LYS A 30 -5.43 -15.98 -12.04
N TRP A 31 -5.85 -15.09 -11.14
CA TRP A 31 -6.99 -15.26 -10.27
C TRP A 31 -8.19 -14.36 -10.62
N GLY A 32 -8.04 -13.49 -11.63
CA GLY A 32 -9.11 -12.63 -12.14
C GLY A 32 -9.57 -11.51 -11.20
N TYR A 33 -8.81 -11.20 -10.14
CA TYR A 33 -9.18 -10.14 -9.19
C TYR A 33 -8.89 -8.73 -9.72
N GLU A 34 -7.94 -8.61 -10.66
CA GLU A 34 -7.49 -7.33 -11.21
C GLU A 34 -7.71 -7.29 -12.72
N LYS A 35 -8.15 -6.14 -13.23
CA LYS A 35 -8.23 -5.94 -14.69
C LYS A 35 -6.83 -5.69 -15.25
N ALA A 36 -6.57 -6.16 -16.46
CA ALA A 36 -5.32 -5.85 -17.17
C ALA A 36 -5.08 -4.32 -17.32
N SER A 37 -6.14 -3.51 -17.31
CA SER A 37 -6.06 -2.04 -17.33
C SER A 37 -5.60 -1.41 -16.02
N GLU A 38 -5.68 -2.14 -14.90
CA GLU A 38 -5.27 -1.68 -13.57
C GLU A 38 -3.81 -2.05 -13.27
N ARG A 39 -3.17 -2.81 -14.16
CA ARG A 39 -1.78 -3.28 -14.05
C ARG A 39 -0.78 -2.36 -14.71
N TRP A 40 0.51 -2.67 -14.57
CA TRP A 40 1.56 -1.88 -15.22
C TRP A 40 1.37 -1.88 -16.74
N LEU A 41 1.20 -0.69 -17.31
CA LEU A 41 1.23 -0.45 -18.76
C LEU A 41 2.40 0.48 -19.11
N PRO A 42 2.99 0.38 -20.33
CA PRO A 42 4.11 1.24 -20.73
C PRO A 42 3.83 2.75 -20.73
N VAL A 43 2.55 3.14 -20.68
CA VAL A 43 2.12 4.54 -20.61
C VAL A 43 2.22 5.13 -19.19
N HIS A 44 2.35 4.30 -18.15
CA HIS A 44 2.47 4.79 -16.79
C HIS A 44 3.82 5.46 -16.57
N THR A 45 3.77 6.61 -15.91
CA THR A 45 4.94 7.38 -15.49
C THR A 45 5.14 7.22 -13.98
N VAL A 46 6.32 7.62 -13.49
CA VAL A 46 6.58 7.70 -12.04
C VAL A 46 5.53 8.55 -11.33
N GLU A 47 5.08 9.64 -11.95
CA GLU A 47 4.00 10.48 -11.42
C GLU A 47 2.70 9.70 -11.24
N THR A 48 2.26 8.96 -12.26
CA THR A 48 1.03 8.15 -12.17
C THR A 48 1.13 7.08 -11.08
N ILE A 49 2.31 6.47 -10.89
CA ILE A 49 2.56 5.51 -9.81
C ILE A 49 2.45 6.19 -8.44
N LEU A 50 3.07 7.36 -8.26
CA LEU A 50 3.03 8.09 -6.99
C LEU A 50 1.62 8.57 -6.64
N ILE A 51 0.83 8.99 -7.63
CA ILE A 51 -0.59 9.31 -7.45
C ILE A 51 -1.35 8.08 -6.94
N SER A 52 -1.15 6.91 -7.54
CA SER A 52 -1.77 5.67 -7.08
C SER A 52 -1.36 5.31 -5.65
N VAL A 53 -0.10 5.55 -5.25
CA VAL A 53 0.35 5.34 -3.87
C VAL A 53 -0.33 6.31 -2.90
N ILE A 54 -0.50 7.59 -3.28
CA ILE A 54 -1.23 8.56 -2.44
C ILE A 54 -2.69 8.13 -2.27
N SER A 55 -3.35 7.70 -3.35
CA SER A 55 -4.71 7.15 -3.27
C SER A 55 -4.79 5.92 -2.37
N MET A 56 -3.84 4.99 -2.50
CA MET A 56 -3.76 3.79 -1.67
C MET A 56 -3.60 4.13 -0.18
N LEU A 57 -2.79 5.15 0.17
CA LEU A 57 -2.63 5.58 1.56
C LEU A 57 -3.91 6.21 2.15
N ALA A 58 -4.74 6.81 1.32
CA ALA A 58 -6.01 7.39 1.72
C ALA A 58 -7.12 6.33 1.84
N ASP A 59 -7.13 5.36 0.91
CA ASP A 59 -8.12 4.29 0.83
C ASP A 59 -7.43 2.94 0.61
N PRO A 60 -7.14 2.19 1.69
CA PRO A 60 -6.46 0.90 1.60
C PRO A 60 -7.31 -0.15 0.90
N ASN A 61 -6.71 -0.94 0.01
CA ASN A 61 -7.38 -2.08 -0.62
C ASN A 61 -7.41 -3.28 0.34
N ASP A 62 -8.61 -3.76 0.67
CA ASP A 62 -8.85 -4.84 1.62
C ASP A 62 -9.12 -6.21 0.96
N GLU A 63 -9.24 -6.27 -0.37
CA GLU A 63 -9.45 -7.49 -1.14
C GLU A 63 -8.18 -8.35 -1.25
N SER A 64 -7.01 -7.71 -1.24
CA SER A 64 -5.70 -8.40 -1.33
C SER A 64 -4.66 -7.71 -0.46
N PRO A 65 -4.72 -7.88 0.88
CA PRO A 65 -3.79 -7.24 1.79
C PRO A 65 -2.43 -7.94 1.77
N ALA A 66 -1.36 -7.16 1.62
CA ALA A 66 0.01 -7.59 1.84
C ALA A 66 0.28 -7.82 3.34
N ASN A 67 -0.25 -6.93 4.18
CA ASN A 67 -0.14 -7.01 5.63
C ASN A 67 -1.50 -7.34 6.25
N VAL A 68 -1.71 -8.64 6.49
CA VAL A 68 -2.95 -9.18 7.06
C VAL A 68 -3.24 -8.61 8.45
N ASP A 69 -2.20 -8.35 9.26
CA ASP A 69 -2.37 -7.77 10.60
C ASP A 69 -2.91 -6.34 10.52
N ALA A 70 -2.32 -5.52 9.64
CA ALA A 70 -2.78 -4.15 9.41
C ALA A 70 -4.18 -4.11 8.81
N ALA A 71 -4.50 -5.02 7.88
CA ALA A 71 -5.84 -5.14 7.28
C ALA A 71 -6.91 -5.56 8.29
N LYS A 72 -6.57 -6.49 9.20
CA LYS A 72 -7.46 -6.90 10.28
C LYS A 72 -7.74 -5.73 11.23
N GLU A 73 -6.71 -5.00 11.63
CA GLU A 73 -6.88 -3.84 12.50
C GLU A 73 -7.64 -2.70 11.82
N TRP A 74 -7.42 -2.48 10.52
CA TRP A 74 -8.21 -1.54 9.74
C TRP A 74 -9.72 -1.84 9.80
N ARG A 75 -10.10 -3.12 9.64
CA ARG A 75 -11.51 -3.56 9.62
C ARG A 75 -12.15 -3.67 11.01
N GLU A 76 -11.43 -4.27 11.96
CA GLU A 76 -12.00 -4.69 13.25
C GLU A 76 -11.62 -3.77 14.42
N ALA A 77 -10.51 -3.04 14.30
CA ALA A 77 -9.92 -2.28 15.41
C ALA A 77 -9.30 -0.94 14.93
N TYR A 78 -10.08 -0.16 14.18
CA TYR A 78 -9.62 1.11 13.59
C TYR A 78 -8.92 2.07 14.57
N PRO A 79 -9.36 2.22 15.85
CA PRO A 79 -8.63 3.03 16.82
C PRO A 79 -7.19 2.56 17.09
N ASP A 80 -6.95 1.25 17.12
CA ASP A 80 -5.61 0.68 17.30
C ASP A 80 -4.76 0.85 16.04
N PHE A 81 -5.35 0.63 14.87
CA PHE A 81 -4.73 0.93 13.58
C PHE A 81 -4.22 2.37 13.53
N LYS A 82 -5.11 3.34 13.83
CA LYS A 82 -4.79 4.76 13.83
C LYS A 82 -3.68 5.11 14.83
N ARG A 83 -3.65 4.47 16.00
CA ARG A 83 -2.58 4.66 17.00
C ARG A 83 -1.22 4.23 16.47
N LYS A 84 -1.15 3.08 15.79
CA LYS A 84 0.11 2.58 15.19
C LYS A 84 0.56 3.45 14.04
N VAL A 85 -0.34 3.86 13.15
CA VAL A 85 -0.04 4.78 12.05
C VAL A 85 0.52 6.10 12.60
N ALA A 86 -0.12 6.70 13.60
CA ALA A 86 0.35 7.94 14.21
C ALA A 86 1.77 7.80 14.83
N ARG A 87 2.09 6.64 15.39
CA ARG A 87 3.44 6.34 15.88
C ARG A 87 4.46 6.29 14.73
N CYS A 88 4.13 5.64 13.61
CA CYS A 88 4.98 5.61 12.42
C CYS A 88 5.21 7.02 11.86
N VAL A 89 4.16 7.85 11.79
CA VAL A 89 4.26 9.25 11.33
C VAL A 89 5.19 10.07 12.23
N ARG A 90 5.08 9.94 13.56
CA ARG A 90 5.98 10.68 14.47
C ARG A 90 7.43 10.23 14.29
N LYS A 91 7.66 8.91 14.23
CA LYS A 91 9.00 8.36 14.04
C LYS A 91 9.64 8.80 12.72
N SER A 92 8.87 8.85 11.63
CA SER A 92 9.40 9.31 10.34
C SER A 92 9.77 10.78 10.34
N GLN A 93 9.13 11.62 11.17
CA GLN A 93 9.52 13.03 11.33
C GLN A 93 10.85 13.14 12.10
N GLU A 94 11.05 12.32 13.13
CA GLU A 94 12.29 12.26 13.91
C GLU A 94 13.46 11.75 13.06
N ASP A 95 13.27 10.67 12.29
CA ASP A 95 14.31 10.07 11.45
C ASP A 95 14.70 10.95 10.24
N CYS A 96 13.86 11.90 9.85
CA CYS A 96 14.14 12.88 8.78
C CYS A 96 14.77 14.19 9.30
N SER A 97 14.96 14.32 10.61
CA SER A 97 15.56 15.49 11.28
C SER A 97 17.08 15.37 11.40
#